data_AF-A0A947HTB5-F1
#
_entry.id   AF-A0A947HTB5-F1
#
_cell.length_a   1.000
_cell.length_b   1.000
_cell.length_c   1.000
_cell.angle_alpha   90.00
_cell.angle_beta   90.00
_cell.angle_gamma   90.00
#
_symmetry.space_group_name_H-M   'P 1'
#
loop_
_entity.id
_entity.type
_entity.pdbx_description
1 polymer ?
#
loop_
_entity_poly.entity_id
_entity_poly.type
_entity_poly.pdbx_seq_one_letter_code
_entity_poly.pdbx_strand_id
1 'polypeptide(L)'
;LGFNVAAYGCTTCIGNAGDLTPEINQTIADNDLICAAVLSGNRNFEARIHPNLKANFLASPPLVVAYAIAGNVTRDLMTEPVGLGKGGKPVYLGDIWPSSEEIAKLMKHAMNGKAFRKNYEQVASKPGKLWEKTKGVKGQIYDWPQSSYIARPPFFDGFEPTPKDAGLGVGLSGKQARIMALFGDSITTDHISPAGAIKEASPAGQYLVSLGVKKADFNSYGSRRGNHEVMMRGTFANVRIKNLMLPALADGSREEGGWTLFQNPGAAQGEKQYIYDAAMRYIAEGTPTVIFGGEEYGTGSSRDWAAKGTQLLGIKAVIARSFERIHRSNLVGMGVLPLQFKGNDSWQSLGLKGDEQIAIDLGAEIKPQADVKLHITRADGQTETVVVKLRIDTPIEVSYYQHGGILPFVLRQLLAA
;
A
#
# COMPACT_ATOMS: atom_id res chain seq x y z
N LEU A 1 -30.30 16.48 -5.69
CA LEU A 1 -28.99 16.67 -5.03
C LEU A 1 -27.91 15.67 -5.50
N GLY A 2 -28.24 14.58 -6.20
CA GLY A 2 -27.23 13.65 -6.76
C GLY A 2 -26.81 12.50 -5.85
N PHE A 3 -27.35 12.41 -4.63
CA PHE A 3 -27.01 11.36 -3.63
C PHE A 3 -27.92 10.13 -3.71
N ASN A 4 -28.07 9.55 -4.91
CA ASN A 4 -28.76 8.26 -5.05
C ASN A 4 -27.91 7.12 -4.46
N VAL A 5 -28.55 6.04 -3.99
CA VAL A 5 -27.82 4.85 -3.54
C VAL A 5 -27.12 4.23 -4.75
N ALA A 6 -25.79 4.35 -4.78
CA ALA A 6 -24.96 3.77 -5.85
C ALA A 6 -24.66 2.29 -5.60
N ALA A 7 -24.26 1.94 -4.38
CA ALA A 7 -23.96 0.56 -3.98
C ALA A 7 -23.91 0.42 -2.45
N TYR A 8 -24.00 -0.83 -1.97
CA TYR A 8 -23.73 -1.20 -0.58
C TYR A 8 -22.33 -1.81 -0.46
N GLY A 9 -21.32 -0.96 -0.23
CA GLY A 9 -19.93 -1.37 -0.10
C GLY A 9 -18.99 -0.18 0.14
N CYS A 10 -17.68 -0.45 0.26
CA CYS A 10 -16.71 0.61 0.58
C CYS A 10 -16.64 1.75 -0.44
N THR A 11 -16.84 1.45 -1.74
CA THR A 11 -16.89 2.43 -2.85
C THR A 11 -15.80 3.51 -2.76
N THR A 12 -16.16 4.79 -2.71
CA THR A 12 -15.25 5.95 -2.66
C THR A 12 -14.28 5.91 -1.48
N CYS A 13 -14.68 5.35 -0.33
CA CYS A 13 -13.82 5.30 0.88
C CYS A 13 -12.52 4.48 0.66
N ILE A 14 -12.56 3.50 -0.24
CA ILE A 14 -11.39 2.69 -0.62
C ILE A 14 -10.77 3.10 -1.96
N GLY A 15 -11.22 4.22 -2.55
CA GLY A 15 -10.76 4.68 -3.85
C GLY A 15 -11.50 4.06 -5.05
N ASN A 16 -12.53 3.25 -4.81
CA ASN A 16 -13.40 2.75 -5.88
C ASN A 16 -14.49 3.80 -6.17
N ALA A 17 -14.06 5.01 -6.51
CA ALA A 17 -14.95 6.15 -6.77
C ALA A 17 -15.57 6.13 -8.18
N GLY A 18 -15.03 5.30 -9.09
CA GLY A 18 -15.28 5.45 -10.52
C GLY A 18 -14.38 6.55 -11.11
N ASP A 19 -14.67 6.93 -12.35
CA ASP A 19 -13.97 8.03 -13.02
C ASP A 19 -14.85 9.28 -13.08
N LEU A 20 -14.23 10.45 -13.19
CA LEU A 20 -14.92 11.69 -13.50
C LEU A 20 -15.33 11.71 -14.98
N THR A 21 -16.33 12.54 -15.31
CA THR A 21 -16.70 12.79 -16.71
C THR A 21 -15.47 13.25 -17.50
N PRO A 22 -15.19 12.71 -18.71
CA PRO A 22 -13.93 12.97 -19.43
C PRO A 22 -13.56 14.45 -19.58
N GLU A 23 -14.54 15.32 -19.79
CA GLU A 23 -14.33 16.77 -19.94
C GLU A 23 -13.80 17.41 -18.65
N ILE A 24 -14.23 16.91 -17.48
CA ILE A 24 -13.73 17.37 -16.17
C ILE A 24 -12.27 16.94 -16.01
N ASN A 25 -11.96 15.68 -16.32
CA ASN A 25 -10.58 15.17 -16.24
C ASN A 25 -9.64 15.96 -17.15
N GLN A 26 -10.06 16.21 -18.40
CA GLN A 26 -9.29 16.98 -19.36
C GLN A 26 -9.04 18.41 -18.85
N THR A 27 -10.07 19.07 -18.34
CA THR A 27 -9.96 20.43 -17.79
C THR A 27 -9.01 20.50 -16.60
N ILE A 28 -9.06 19.52 -15.69
CA ILE A 28 -8.15 19.45 -14.54
C ILE A 28 -6.70 19.32 -15.01
N ALA A 29 -6.45 18.42 -15.97
CA ALA A 29 -5.11 18.14 -16.48
C ALA A 29 -4.52 19.33 -17.25
N ASP A 30 -5.27 19.90 -18.19
CA ASP A 30 -4.79 20.96 -19.08
C ASP A 30 -4.49 22.27 -18.35
N ASN A 31 -5.14 22.50 -17.21
CA ASN A 31 -5.01 23.74 -16.44
C ASN A 31 -4.31 23.53 -15.08
N ASP A 32 -3.75 22.34 -14.85
CA ASP A 32 -3.11 21.94 -13.59
C ASP A 32 -3.91 22.27 -12.31
N LEU A 33 -5.23 22.12 -12.37
CA LEU A 33 -6.11 22.56 -11.28
C LEU A 33 -5.95 21.71 -10.01
N ILE A 34 -6.01 22.36 -8.86
CA ILE A 34 -6.14 21.70 -7.56
C ILE A 34 -7.63 21.53 -7.25
N CYS A 35 -8.19 20.40 -7.70
CA CYS A 35 -9.57 20.03 -7.37
C CYS A 35 -9.65 19.23 -6.06
N ALA A 36 -10.79 19.37 -5.37
CA ALA A 36 -11.01 18.77 -4.06
C ALA A 36 -12.13 17.72 -4.07
N ALA A 37 -11.90 16.60 -3.37
CA ALA A 37 -12.95 15.69 -2.94
C ALA A 37 -13.36 16.01 -1.50
N VAL A 38 -14.66 16.02 -1.21
CA VAL A 38 -15.20 16.05 0.16
C VAL A 38 -15.93 14.75 0.40
N LEU A 39 -15.56 14.02 1.46
CA LEU A 39 -16.12 12.70 1.74
C LEU A 39 -16.34 12.45 3.23
N SER A 40 -17.37 11.67 3.53
CA SER A 40 -17.65 11.15 4.88
C SER A 40 -16.94 9.82 5.15
N GLY A 41 -15.69 9.72 4.70
CA GLY A 41 -14.79 8.61 4.95
C GLY A 41 -13.94 8.82 6.20
N ASN A 42 -12.85 8.05 6.30
CA ASN A 42 -11.90 8.14 7.41
C ASN A 42 -10.44 8.33 6.97
N ARG A 43 -10.18 8.43 5.66
CA ARG A 43 -8.84 8.58 5.08
C ARG A 43 -8.89 9.44 3.82
N ASN A 44 -7.90 10.31 3.67
CA ASN A 44 -7.82 11.31 2.62
C ASN A 44 -6.39 11.46 2.05
N PHE A 45 -5.59 10.39 2.07
CA PHE A 45 -4.25 10.38 1.50
C PHE A 45 -4.26 10.77 0.01
N GLU A 46 -3.16 11.32 -0.49
CA GLU A 46 -3.01 11.70 -1.89
C GLU A 46 -3.24 10.53 -2.83
N ALA A 47 -3.91 10.80 -3.97
CA ALA A 47 -4.27 9.81 -4.99
C ALA A 47 -5.10 8.60 -4.52
N ARG A 48 -5.58 8.58 -3.26
CA ARG A 48 -6.40 7.48 -2.73
C ARG A 48 -7.83 7.52 -3.25
N ILE A 49 -8.45 8.71 -3.28
CA ILE A 49 -9.88 8.86 -3.61
C ILE A 49 -10.10 8.83 -5.12
N HIS A 50 -9.33 9.64 -5.84
CA HIS A 50 -9.34 9.71 -7.29
C HIS A 50 -7.95 10.19 -7.76
N PRO A 51 -7.37 9.63 -8.83
CA PRO A 51 -6.01 9.96 -9.28
C PRO A 51 -5.82 11.45 -9.65
N ASN A 52 -6.88 12.09 -10.17
CA ASN A 52 -6.85 13.49 -10.62
C ASN A 52 -7.22 14.51 -9.52
N LEU A 53 -7.58 14.05 -8.31
CA LEU A 53 -7.95 14.96 -7.21
C LEU A 53 -6.80 15.06 -6.19
N LYS A 54 -6.19 16.25 -6.12
CA LYS A 54 -5.03 16.54 -5.27
C LYS A 54 -5.42 16.85 -3.82
N ALA A 55 -6.59 17.46 -3.60
CA ALA A 55 -7.09 17.79 -2.27
C ALA A 55 -8.23 16.86 -1.85
N ASN A 56 -8.23 16.38 -0.61
CA ASN A 56 -9.24 15.46 -0.10
C ASN A 56 -9.59 15.83 1.35
N PHE A 57 -10.86 16.09 1.64
CA PHE A 57 -11.33 16.54 2.95
C PHE A 57 -12.31 15.55 3.57
N LEU A 58 -12.03 15.15 4.81
CA LEU A 58 -12.95 14.36 5.61
C LEU A 58 -13.95 15.28 6.29
N ALA A 59 -15.23 15.01 6.10
CA ALA A 59 -16.31 15.83 6.64
C ALA A 59 -17.49 14.96 7.08
N SER A 60 -18.37 15.51 7.91
CA SER A 60 -19.62 14.82 8.25
C SER A 60 -20.52 14.67 7.01
N PRO A 61 -21.41 13.65 6.95
CA PRO A 61 -22.35 13.50 5.84
C PRO A 61 -23.12 14.78 5.44
N PRO A 62 -23.67 15.60 6.36
CA PRO A 62 -24.33 16.84 5.97
C PRO A 62 -23.37 17.90 5.38
N LEU A 63 -22.11 17.97 5.83
CA LEU A 63 -21.12 18.87 5.22
C LEU A 63 -20.76 18.46 3.79
N VAL A 64 -20.72 17.15 3.49
CA VAL A 64 -20.54 16.68 2.10
C VAL A 64 -21.65 17.23 1.21
N VAL A 65 -22.90 17.21 1.67
CA VAL A 65 -24.05 17.77 0.94
C VAL A 65 -23.93 19.29 0.80
N ALA A 66 -23.54 20.00 1.87
CA ALA A 66 -23.37 21.45 1.83
C ALA A 66 -22.32 21.89 0.81
N TYR A 67 -21.13 21.25 0.81
CA TYR A 67 -20.09 21.55 -0.17
C TYR A 67 -20.45 21.12 -1.60
N ALA A 68 -21.25 20.04 -1.77
CA ALA A 68 -21.77 19.67 -3.08
C ALA A 68 -22.75 20.72 -3.64
N ILE A 69 -23.55 21.36 -2.79
CA ILE A 69 -24.43 22.47 -3.18
C ILE A 69 -23.61 23.73 -3.49
N ALA A 70 -22.62 24.04 -2.64
CA ALA A 70 -21.72 25.18 -2.83
C ALA A 70 -20.87 25.06 -4.11
N GLY A 71 -20.50 23.84 -4.50
CA GLY A 71 -19.68 23.56 -5.67
C GLY A 71 -18.20 23.95 -5.53
N ASN A 72 -17.80 24.49 -4.37
CA ASN A 72 -16.44 24.95 -4.11
C ASN A 72 -16.10 24.81 -2.62
N VAL A 73 -14.96 24.18 -2.33
CA VAL A 73 -14.45 24.00 -0.95
C VAL A 73 -13.82 25.25 -0.36
N THR A 74 -13.50 26.26 -1.16
CA THR A 74 -12.95 27.54 -0.68
C THR A 74 -14.04 28.51 -0.22
N ARG A 75 -15.32 28.16 -0.37
CA ARG A 75 -16.44 28.97 0.11
C ARG A 75 -16.51 28.91 1.63
N ASP A 76 -16.58 30.07 2.28
CA ASP A 76 -16.83 30.16 3.71
C ASP A 76 -18.33 29.95 4.00
N LEU A 77 -18.70 28.72 4.34
CA LEU A 77 -20.11 28.35 4.60
C LEU A 77 -20.72 29.08 5.82
N MET A 78 -19.92 29.79 6.64
CA MET A 78 -20.40 30.56 7.77
C MET A 78 -20.82 31.98 7.39
N THR A 79 -20.23 32.56 6.35
CA THR A 79 -20.45 33.97 5.96
C THR A 79 -21.00 34.12 4.55
N GLU A 80 -20.84 33.11 3.70
CA GLU A 80 -21.32 33.08 2.32
C GLU A 80 -22.52 32.14 2.16
N PRO A 81 -23.46 32.44 1.25
CA PRO A 81 -24.58 31.55 0.99
C PRO A 81 -24.11 30.23 0.36
N VAL A 82 -24.70 29.10 0.79
CA VAL A 82 -24.44 27.79 0.18
C VAL A 82 -24.90 27.76 -1.29
N GLY A 83 -25.93 28.53 -1.62
CA GLY A 83 -26.45 28.67 -2.97
C GLY A 83 -27.63 29.63 -3.05
N LEU A 84 -28.26 29.71 -4.22
CA LEU A 84 -29.44 30.53 -4.44
C LEU A 84 -30.70 29.66 -4.39
N GLY A 85 -31.67 30.07 -3.58
CA GLY A 85 -32.99 29.47 -3.50
C GLY A 85 -33.95 30.02 -4.55
N LYS A 86 -35.26 29.80 -4.33
CA LYS A 86 -36.31 30.30 -5.23
C LYS A 86 -36.27 31.83 -5.32
N GLY A 87 -36.37 32.34 -6.56
CA GLY A 87 -36.34 33.78 -6.83
C GLY A 87 -34.97 34.44 -6.59
N GLY A 88 -33.88 33.66 -6.57
CA GLY A 88 -32.53 34.19 -6.41
C GLY A 88 -32.17 34.58 -4.97
N LYS A 89 -32.99 34.21 -3.98
CA LYS A 89 -32.70 34.52 -2.57
C LYS A 89 -31.48 33.72 -2.08
N PRO A 90 -30.49 34.37 -1.44
CA PRO A 90 -29.39 33.66 -0.80
C PRO A 90 -29.91 32.69 0.27
N VAL A 91 -29.37 31.48 0.29
CA VAL A 91 -29.60 30.47 1.33
C VAL A 91 -28.28 30.21 2.04
N TYR A 92 -28.26 30.34 3.35
CA TYR A 92 -27.08 30.12 4.19
C TYR A 92 -27.11 28.72 4.81
N LEU A 93 -25.96 28.28 5.33
CA LEU A 93 -25.86 26.96 5.96
C LEU A 93 -26.86 26.82 7.11
N GLY A 94 -26.99 27.87 7.93
CA GLY A 94 -27.93 27.91 9.06
C GLY A 94 -29.40 27.78 8.68
N ASP A 95 -29.78 28.10 7.45
CA ASP A 95 -31.17 27.98 6.97
C ASP A 95 -31.57 26.51 6.71
N ILE A 96 -30.59 25.64 6.47
CA ILE A 96 -30.81 24.25 6.02
C ILE A 96 -30.16 23.21 6.93
N TRP A 97 -29.38 23.63 7.92
CA TRP A 97 -28.68 22.71 8.81
C TRP A 97 -29.67 22.13 9.84
N PRO A 98 -29.83 20.80 9.89
CA PRO A 98 -30.76 20.20 10.83
C PRO A 98 -30.24 20.34 12.27
N SER A 99 -31.15 20.73 13.17
CA SER A 99 -30.87 20.74 14.60
C SER A 99 -30.78 19.31 15.18
N SER A 100 -30.09 19.17 16.31
CA SER A 100 -30.03 17.90 17.04
C SER A 100 -31.42 17.38 17.43
N GLU A 101 -32.36 18.27 17.72
CA GLU A 101 -33.75 17.90 18.06
C GLU A 101 -34.52 17.35 16.87
N GLU A 102 -34.36 17.94 15.69
CA GLU A 102 -34.98 17.45 14.45
C GLU A 102 -34.44 16.07 14.08
N ILE A 103 -33.12 15.85 14.21
CA ILE A 103 -32.50 14.53 14.00
C ILE A 103 -33.05 13.52 15.02
N ALA A 104 -33.07 13.88 16.31
CA ALA A 104 -33.55 13.00 17.38
C ALA A 104 -35.02 12.58 17.17
N LYS A 105 -35.89 13.49 16.72
CA LYS A 105 -37.30 13.20 16.40
C LYS A 105 -37.44 12.14 15.30
N LEU A 106 -36.48 12.06 14.38
CA LEU A 106 -36.48 11.11 13.26
C LEU A 106 -35.77 9.77 13.58
N MET A 107 -34.92 9.71 14.60
CA MET A 107 -34.14 8.50 14.94
C MET A 107 -35.00 7.26 15.17
N LYS A 108 -36.24 7.41 15.67
CA LYS A 108 -37.20 6.31 15.85
C LYS A 108 -37.50 5.54 14.55
N HIS A 109 -37.40 6.19 13.39
CA HIS A 109 -37.61 5.55 12.09
C HIS A 109 -36.37 4.76 11.65
N ALA A 110 -35.17 5.19 12.04
CA ALA A 110 -33.92 4.50 11.75
C ALA A 110 -33.65 3.33 12.71
N MET A 111 -34.07 3.43 13.98
CA MET A 111 -33.85 2.42 15.02
C MET A 111 -34.93 1.32 15.05
N ASN A 112 -35.34 0.85 13.88
CA ASN A 112 -36.37 -0.19 13.75
C ASN A 112 -35.77 -1.60 13.82
N GLY A 113 -35.74 -2.20 15.01
CA GLY A 113 -35.19 -3.55 15.24
C GLY A 113 -35.83 -4.67 14.40
N LYS A 114 -37.08 -4.53 13.93
CA LYS A 114 -37.69 -5.50 13.01
C LYS A 114 -37.08 -5.42 11.61
N ALA A 115 -36.76 -4.20 11.14
CA ALA A 115 -36.12 -4.00 9.85
C ALA A 115 -34.70 -4.60 9.81
N PHE A 116 -33.91 -4.43 10.88
CA PHE A 116 -32.59 -5.05 10.98
C PHE A 116 -32.67 -6.57 10.85
N ARG A 117 -33.49 -7.25 11.67
CA ARG A 117 -33.64 -8.72 11.61
C ARG A 117 -34.05 -9.20 10.22
N LYS A 118 -35.08 -8.57 9.65
CA LYS A 118 -35.58 -8.89 8.30
C LYS A 118 -34.50 -8.76 7.22
N ASN A 119 -33.62 -7.76 7.33
CA ASN A 119 -32.54 -7.57 6.36
C ASN A 119 -31.44 -8.63 6.53
N TYR A 120 -31.04 -8.96 7.77
CA TYR A 120 -29.98 -9.93 8.04
C TYR A 120 -30.39 -11.37 7.73
N GLU A 121 -31.66 -11.75 7.96
CA GLU A 121 -32.19 -13.08 7.60
C GLU A 121 -32.06 -13.37 6.09
N GLN A 122 -32.09 -12.32 5.25
CA GLN A 122 -32.00 -12.46 3.80
C GLN A 122 -30.58 -12.70 3.30
N VAL A 123 -29.54 -12.36 4.06
CA VAL A 123 -28.14 -12.52 3.60
C VAL A 123 -27.83 -14.00 3.31
N ALA A 124 -28.27 -14.90 4.19
CA ALA A 124 -28.06 -16.34 4.01
C ALA A 124 -29.13 -16.99 3.12
N SER A 125 -30.39 -16.59 3.27
CA SER A 125 -31.53 -17.26 2.60
C SER A 125 -31.82 -16.75 1.19
N LYS A 126 -31.41 -15.52 0.86
CA LYS A 126 -31.69 -14.83 -0.41
C LYS A 126 -30.49 -13.99 -0.87
N PRO A 127 -29.33 -14.61 -1.12
CA PRO A 127 -28.11 -13.90 -1.52
C PRO A 127 -28.22 -13.25 -2.91
N GLY A 128 -29.28 -13.58 -3.67
CA GLY A 128 -29.63 -12.96 -4.93
C GLY A 128 -29.22 -13.80 -6.15
N LYS A 129 -29.90 -13.54 -7.28
CA LYS A 129 -29.79 -14.36 -8.50
C LYS A 129 -28.38 -14.47 -9.07
N LEU A 130 -27.54 -13.43 -8.90
CA LEU A 130 -26.16 -13.47 -9.38
C LEU A 130 -25.30 -14.41 -8.53
N TRP A 131 -25.44 -14.36 -7.20
CA TRP A 131 -24.74 -15.25 -6.29
C TRP A 131 -25.15 -16.71 -6.52
N GLU A 132 -26.45 -16.98 -6.60
CA GLU A 132 -27.01 -18.32 -6.86
C GLU A 132 -26.51 -18.95 -8.17
N LYS A 133 -26.15 -18.14 -9.18
CA LYS A 133 -25.61 -18.60 -10.46
C LYS A 133 -24.11 -18.93 -10.42
N THR A 134 -23.41 -18.60 -9.33
CA THR A 134 -21.98 -18.84 -9.21
C THR A 134 -21.73 -20.33 -8.97
N LYS A 135 -21.00 -20.97 -9.89
CA LYS A 135 -20.65 -22.39 -9.78
C LYS A 135 -19.37 -22.53 -8.95
N GLY A 136 -19.45 -23.23 -7.82
CA GLY A 136 -18.28 -23.62 -7.02
C GLY A 136 -17.73 -24.98 -7.43
N VAL A 137 -16.49 -25.25 -7.02
CA VAL A 137 -15.87 -26.59 -7.10
C VAL A 137 -16.06 -27.33 -5.77
N LYS A 138 -16.06 -28.67 -5.79
CA LYS A 138 -16.12 -29.52 -4.59
C LYS A 138 -14.73 -30.03 -4.24
N GLY A 139 -14.45 -30.20 -2.96
CA GLY A 139 -13.19 -30.77 -2.46
C GLY A 139 -12.56 -29.92 -1.36
N GLN A 140 -11.46 -30.42 -0.78
CA GLN A 140 -10.67 -29.71 0.23
C GLN A 140 -9.42 -29.02 -0.36
N ILE A 141 -9.05 -29.36 -1.59
CA ILE A 141 -7.87 -28.85 -2.29
C ILE A 141 -8.35 -28.00 -3.47
N TYR A 142 -7.81 -26.78 -3.58
CA TYR A 142 -8.08 -25.90 -4.71
C TYR A 142 -7.25 -26.33 -5.93
N ASP A 143 -7.87 -26.41 -7.10
CA ASP A 143 -7.33 -26.97 -8.34
C ASP A 143 -6.46 -26.00 -9.16
N TRP A 144 -6.35 -24.74 -8.73
CA TRP A 144 -5.51 -23.70 -9.34
C TRP A 144 -5.67 -23.58 -10.87
N PRO A 145 -6.88 -23.27 -11.37
CA PRO A 145 -7.07 -23.08 -12.81
C PRO A 145 -6.24 -21.90 -13.33
N GLN A 146 -5.92 -21.91 -14.62
CA GLN A 146 -5.29 -20.77 -15.27
C GLN A 146 -6.20 -19.54 -15.11
N SER A 147 -5.74 -18.55 -14.35
CA SER A 147 -6.56 -17.41 -13.96
C SER A 147 -5.72 -16.16 -13.76
N SER A 148 -6.21 -15.03 -14.27
CA SER A 148 -5.66 -13.71 -13.99
C SER A 148 -6.09 -13.15 -12.62
N TYR A 149 -6.91 -13.89 -11.85
CA TYR A 149 -7.45 -13.46 -10.55
C TYR A 149 -6.94 -14.28 -9.36
N ILE A 150 -6.78 -15.59 -9.52
CA ILE A 150 -6.35 -16.50 -8.45
C ILE A 150 -5.19 -17.34 -8.98
N ALA A 151 -4.01 -17.21 -8.37
CA ALA A 151 -2.81 -17.95 -8.75
C ALA A 151 -2.09 -18.49 -7.52
N ARG A 152 -1.51 -19.69 -7.62
CA ARG A 152 -0.81 -20.34 -6.50
C ARG A 152 0.42 -19.53 -6.11
N PRO A 153 0.48 -18.92 -4.92
CA PRO A 153 1.63 -18.12 -4.54
C PRO A 153 2.84 -18.99 -4.17
N PRO A 154 4.07 -18.50 -4.36
CA PRO A 154 5.30 -19.27 -4.14
C PRO A 154 5.78 -19.25 -2.67
N PHE A 155 4.92 -18.91 -1.70
CA PHE A 155 5.32 -18.74 -0.29
C PHE A 155 5.85 -20.01 0.38
N PHE A 156 5.58 -21.18 -0.23
CA PHE A 156 6.03 -22.49 0.26
C PHE A 156 7.01 -23.16 -0.71
N ASP A 157 7.47 -22.45 -1.75
CA ASP A 157 8.46 -23.01 -2.67
C ASP A 157 9.77 -23.26 -1.91
N GLY A 158 10.32 -24.47 -2.03
CA GLY A 158 11.50 -24.88 -1.26
C GLY A 158 11.25 -25.08 0.24
N PHE A 159 9.99 -25.24 0.67
CA PHE A 159 9.65 -25.58 2.04
C PHE A 159 10.27 -26.93 2.45
N GLU A 160 10.88 -26.94 3.63
CA GLU A 160 11.43 -28.14 4.27
C GLU A 160 10.82 -28.29 5.68
N PRO A 161 10.55 -29.54 6.14
CA PRO A 161 9.98 -29.79 7.47
C PRO A 161 10.81 -29.22 8.62
N THR A 162 12.13 -29.20 8.46
CA THR A 162 13.05 -28.53 9.38
C THR A 162 13.35 -27.12 8.84
N PRO A 163 13.30 -26.07 9.66
CA PRO A 163 13.73 -24.74 9.24
C PRO A 163 15.18 -24.75 8.77
N LYS A 164 15.44 -24.07 7.65
CA LYS A 164 16.82 -23.67 7.30
C LYS A 164 17.29 -22.68 8.35
N ASP A 165 18.60 -22.67 8.61
CA ASP A 165 19.19 -21.60 9.41
C ASP A 165 18.83 -20.26 8.75
N ALA A 166 18.12 -19.40 9.48
CA ALA A 166 17.71 -18.09 8.99
C ALA A 166 18.90 -17.17 8.73
N GLY A 167 20.10 -17.60 9.12
CA GLY A 167 21.33 -16.83 9.04
C GLY A 167 21.36 -15.76 10.13
N LEU A 168 22.57 -15.36 10.48
CA LEU A 168 22.82 -14.31 11.49
C LEU A 168 22.98 -12.93 10.85
N GLY A 169 22.50 -12.75 9.62
CA GLY A 169 22.64 -11.49 8.91
C GLY A 169 22.21 -11.51 7.45
N VAL A 170 22.31 -10.34 6.83
CA VAL A 170 22.08 -10.14 5.39
C VAL A 170 23.38 -9.64 4.78
N GLY A 171 23.84 -10.29 3.71
CA GLY A 171 25.05 -9.83 2.98
C GLY A 171 26.37 -9.97 3.73
N LEU A 172 26.41 -10.74 4.84
CA LEU A 172 27.65 -11.06 5.57
C LEU A 172 28.47 -12.15 4.87
N SER A 173 27.79 -13.12 4.28
CA SER A 173 28.38 -14.20 3.47
C SER A 173 27.87 -14.09 2.04
N GLY A 174 28.77 -14.10 1.06
CA GLY A 174 28.44 -13.89 -0.34
C GLY A 174 28.37 -12.40 -0.73
N LYS A 175 27.40 -12.03 -1.56
CA LYS A 175 27.23 -10.65 -2.03
C LYS A 175 26.61 -9.77 -0.95
N GLN A 176 27.19 -8.60 -0.70
CA GLN A 176 26.54 -7.56 0.09
C GLN A 176 25.24 -7.11 -0.58
N ALA A 177 24.29 -6.62 0.22
CA ALA A 177 23.02 -6.16 -0.28
C ALA A 177 23.12 -4.81 -0.99
N ARG A 178 22.26 -4.61 -1.99
CA ARG A 178 22.08 -3.32 -2.66
C ARG A 178 20.86 -2.58 -2.12
N ILE A 179 20.90 -1.26 -2.19
CA ILE A 179 19.75 -0.42 -1.83
C ILE A 179 18.76 -0.44 -3.00
N MET A 180 17.54 -0.92 -2.73
CA MET A 180 16.44 -0.92 -3.70
C MET A 180 15.78 0.45 -3.78
N ALA A 181 15.63 1.14 -2.65
CA ALA A 181 15.01 2.45 -2.60
C ALA A 181 15.42 3.21 -1.33
N LEU A 182 15.52 4.53 -1.47
CA LEU A 182 15.59 5.49 -0.36
C LEU A 182 14.25 6.23 -0.32
N PHE A 183 13.43 6.00 0.69
CA PHE A 183 12.16 6.68 0.82
C PHE A 183 12.18 7.73 1.92
N GLY A 184 11.35 8.76 1.76
CA GLY A 184 11.11 9.79 2.77
C GLY A 184 10.19 9.31 3.91
N ASP A 185 9.61 10.28 4.61
CA ASP A 185 8.68 10.04 5.72
C ASP A 185 7.28 9.64 5.23
N SER A 186 6.49 9.06 6.13
CA SER A 186 5.07 8.73 5.99
C SER A 186 4.73 7.92 4.73
N ILE A 187 5.60 6.98 4.35
CA ILE A 187 5.31 6.00 3.28
C ILE A 187 4.14 5.12 3.72
N THR A 188 2.96 5.36 3.14
CA THR A 188 1.76 4.60 3.45
C THR A 188 1.78 3.19 2.83
N THR A 189 0.95 2.29 3.35
CA THR A 189 0.71 0.98 2.70
C THR A 189 0.02 1.11 1.34
N ASP A 190 -0.60 2.26 1.01
CA ASP A 190 -1.08 2.58 -0.34
C ASP A 190 0.09 2.88 -1.30
N HIS A 191 1.21 3.44 -0.82
CA HIS A 191 2.43 3.59 -1.61
C HIS A 191 3.11 2.23 -1.88
N ILE A 192 3.21 1.40 -0.83
CA ILE A 192 3.85 0.08 -0.91
C ILE A 192 3.00 -0.92 -1.72
N SER A 193 1.69 -0.95 -1.50
CA SER A 193 0.75 -1.85 -2.19
C SER A 193 -0.50 -1.07 -2.59
N PRO A 194 -0.51 -0.42 -3.76
CA PRO A 194 -1.68 0.28 -4.28
C PRO A 194 -2.86 -0.69 -4.48
N ALA A 195 -4.07 -0.18 -4.31
CA ALA A 195 -5.31 -0.95 -4.51
C ALA A 195 -6.14 -0.46 -5.71
N GLY A 196 -5.80 0.69 -6.28
CA GLY A 196 -6.54 1.35 -7.35
C GLY A 196 -6.27 0.78 -8.74
N ALA A 197 -6.51 1.61 -9.76
CA ALA A 197 -6.39 1.23 -11.17
C ALA A 197 -4.96 0.80 -11.57
N ILE A 198 -4.89 -0.11 -12.53
CA ILE A 198 -3.63 -0.62 -13.09
C ILE A 198 -3.35 0.12 -14.40
N LYS A 199 -2.19 0.77 -14.52
CA LYS A 199 -1.78 1.45 -15.76
C LYS A 199 -1.32 0.42 -16.79
N GLU A 200 -1.73 0.59 -18.04
CA GLU A 200 -1.35 -0.29 -19.16
C GLU A 200 0.15 -0.41 -19.35
N ALA A 201 0.87 0.70 -19.28
CA ALA A 201 2.34 0.72 -19.39
C ALA A 201 3.07 0.19 -18.15
N SER A 202 2.38 -0.07 -17.03
CA SER A 202 3.04 -0.62 -15.83
C SER A 202 3.41 -2.10 -16.00
N PRO A 203 4.37 -2.64 -15.22
CA PRO A 203 4.70 -4.06 -15.27
C PRO A 203 3.47 -4.97 -15.11
N ALA A 204 2.57 -4.66 -14.18
CA ALA A 204 1.34 -5.42 -13.96
C ALA A 204 0.39 -5.33 -15.16
N GLY A 205 0.31 -4.16 -15.80
CA GLY A 205 -0.48 -3.98 -17.02
C GLY A 205 0.05 -4.81 -18.18
N GLN A 206 1.37 -4.77 -18.42
CA GLN A 206 2.02 -5.57 -19.46
C GLN A 206 1.84 -7.08 -19.23
N TYR A 207 1.89 -7.54 -17.99
CA TYR A 207 1.58 -8.92 -17.63
C TYR A 207 0.12 -9.29 -17.92
N LEU A 208 -0.85 -8.42 -17.63
CA LEU A 208 -2.25 -8.67 -17.97
C LEU A 208 -2.47 -8.74 -19.48
N VAL A 209 -1.82 -7.86 -20.26
CA VAL A 209 -1.85 -7.89 -21.73
C VAL A 209 -1.28 -9.20 -22.26
N SER A 210 -0.15 -9.68 -21.70
CA SER A 210 0.45 -10.94 -22.15
C SER A 210 -0.44 -12.16 -21.87
N LEU A 211 -1.35 -12.07 -20.90
CA LEU A 211 -2.40 -13.06 -20.64
C LEU A 211 -3.67 -12.88 -21.52
N GLY A 212 -3.66 -11.91 -22.43
CA GLY A 212 -4.81 -11.59 -23.30
C GLY A 212 -5.93 -10.80 -22.63
N VAL A 213 -5.69 -10.24 -21.43
CA VAL A 213 -6.68 -9.41 -20.73
C VAL A 213 -6.72 -8.02 -21.38
N LYS A 214 -7.91 -7.56 -21.76
CA LYS A 214 -8.11 -6.23 -22.34
C LYS A 214 -8.03 -5.16 -21.24
N LYS A 215 -7.57 -3.95 -21.59
CA LYS A 215 -7.47 -2.81 -20.66
C LYS A 215 -8.74 -2.55 -19.84
N ALA A 216 -9.91 -2.62 -20.49
CA ALA A 216 -11.21 -2.43 -19.82
C ALA A 216 -11.47 -3.47 -18.72
N ASP A 217 -10.85 -4.65 -18.82
CA ASP A 217 -10.99 -5.77 -17.89
C ASP A 217 -9.82 -5.86 -16.89
N PHE A 218 -8.89 -4.90 -16.87
CA PHE A 218 -7.79 -4.89 -15.90
C PHE A 218 -8.29 -4.88 -14.47
N ASN A 219 -9.39 -4.18 -14.24
CA ASN A 219 -9.96 -3.94 -12.92
C ASN A 219 -8.90 -3.22 -12.03
N SER A 220 -8.95 -3.39 -10.72
CA SER A 220 -8.02 -2.74 -9.78
C SER A 220 -7.01 -3.72 -9.19
N TYR A 221 -5.87 -3.23 -8.67
CA TYR A 221 -4.96 -4.05 -7.87
C TYR A 221 -5.68 -4.72 -6.69
N GLY A 222 -6.64 -4.03 -6.07
CA GLY A 222 -7.46 -4.61 -5.00
C GLY A 222 -8.23 -5.86 -5.42
N SER A 223 -8.75 -5.89 -6.65
CA SER A 223 -9.45 -7.05 -7.21
C SER A 223 -8.51 -8.21 -7.57
N ARG A 224 -7.22 -7.93 -7.76
CA ARG A 224 -6.20 -8.88 -8.21
C ARG A 224 -5.40 -9.50 -7.07
N ARG A 225 -5.80 -9.28 -5.81
CA ARG A 225 -5.10 -9.76 -4.61
C ARG A 225 -4.92 -11.28 -4.51
N GLY A 226 -5.71 -12.06 -5.23
CA GLY A 226 -5.56 -13.52 -5.33
C GLY A 226 -4.45 -13.94 -6.30
N ASN A 227 -3.89 -13.03 -7.10
CA ASN A 227 -2.87 -13.33 -8.09
C ASN A 227 -1.55 -12.63 -7.71
N HIS A 228 -0.58 -13.41 -7.25
CA HIS A 228 0.69 -12.88 -6.77
C HIS A 228 1.54 -12.22 -7.86
N GLU A 229 1.45 -12.66 -9.12
CA GLU A 229 2.18 -12.08 -10.25
C GLU A 229 1.73 -10.64 -10.53
N VAL A 230 0.43 -10.35 -10.39
CA VAL A 230 -0.09 -8.99 -10.52
C VAL A 230 0.32 -8.15 -9.31
N MET A 231 0.19 -8.69 -8.11
CA MET A 231 0.44 -7.95 -6.88
C MET A 231 1.92 -7.65 -6.64
N MET A 232 2.83 -8.56 -6.98
CA MET A 232 4.27 -8.31 -6.90
C MET A 232 4.68 -7.19 -7.88
N ARG A 233 4.14 -7.19 -9.10
CA ARG A 233 4.35 -6.12 -10.09
C ARG A 233 3.73 -4.79 -9.69
N GLY A 234 2.69 -4.83 -8.85
CA GLY A 234 2.07 -3.67 -8.24
C GLY A 234 2.80 -3.14 -7.01
N THR A 235 3.75 -3.89 -6.44
CA THR A 235 4.43 -3.49 -5.22
C THR A 235 5.36 -2.31 -5.49
N PHE A 236 5.24 -1.25 -4.70
CA PHE A 236 5.85 0.07 -4.91
C PHE A 236 5.48 0.74 -6.25
N ALA A 237 4.41 0.31 -6.93
CA ALA A 237 3.99 0.86 -8.21
C ALA A 237 3.01 2.05 -8.09
N ASN A 238 2.87 2.63 -6.88
CA ASN A 238 2.00 3.79 -6.68
C ASN A 238 2.52 4.98 -7.49
N VAL A 239 1.62 5.73 -8.11
CA VAL A 239 1.97 6.84 -9.00
C VAL A 239 2.54 8.06 -8.28
N ARG A 240 2.41 8.15 -6.95
CA ARG A 240 2.90 9.26 -6.10
C ARG A 240 4.12 8.91 -5.27
N ILE A 241 4.55 7.64 -5.25
CA ILE A 241 5.74 7.26 -4.47
C ILE A 241 6.97 7.96 -5.05
N LYS A 242 7.85 8.44 -4.18
CA LYS A 242 9.06 9.17 -4.55
C LYS A 242 10.27 8.42 -4.03
N ASN A 243 11.08 7.88 -4.94
CA ASN A 243 12.36 7.29 -4.58
C ASN A 243 13.46 8.37 -4.61
N LEU A 244 14.17 8.50 -3.50
CA LEU A 244 15.17 9.54 -3.25
C LEU A 244 16.54 9.22 -3.84
N MET A 245 16.72 8.02 -4.39
CA MET A 245 17.87 7.65 -5.23
C MET A 245 17.90 8.39 -6.57
N LEU A 246 16.72 8.77 -7.10
CA LEU A 246 16.63 9.52 -8.35
C LEU A 246 17.17 10.95 -8.13
N PRO A 247 17.74 11.62 -9.14
CA PRO A 247 18.03 13.04 -9.01
C PRO A 247 16.73 13.85 -8.84
N ALA A 248 16.82 15.02 -8.19
CA ALA A 248 15.72 15.97 -8.22
C ALA A 248 15.51 16.48 -9.66
N LEU A 249 14.28 16.84 -9.99
CA LEU A 249 13.96 17.48 -11.26
C LEU A 249 14.52 18.91 -11.28
N ALA A 250 14.56 19.55 -12.45
CA ALA A 250 15.16 20.87 -12.63
C ALA A 250 14.49 21.98 -11.77
N ASP A 251 13.23 21.78 -11.39
CA ASP A 251 12.45 22.65 -10.51
C ASP A 251 12.62 22.33 -9.01
N GLY A 252 13.50 21.38 -8.67
CA GLY A 252 13.73 20.91 -7.31
C GLY A 252 12.72 19.88 -6.80
N SER A 253 11.69 19.55 -7.58
CA SER A 253 10.71 18.54 -7.22
C SER A 253 11.26 17.11 -7.37
N ARG A 254 10.50 16.12 -6.88
CA ARG A 254 10.88 14.71 -6.91
C ARG A 254 10.04 13.97 -7.94
N GLU A 255 10.69 13.19 -8.80
CA GLU A 255 9.99 12.32 -9.75
C GLU A 255 9.08 11.33 -9.00
N GLU A 256 7.84 11.22 -9.46
CA GLU A 256 6.83 10.35 -8.88
C GLU A 256 6.67 9.06 -9.69
N GLY A 257 6.43 7.95 -9.00
CA GLY A 257 6.22 6.63 -9.58
C GLY A 257 7.15 5.57 -9.00
N GLY A 258 6.83 4.31 -9.28
CA GLY A 258 7.54 3.12 -8.78
C GLY A 258 8.90 2.87 -9.44
N TRP A 259 9.76 3.89 -9.44
CA TRP A 259 11.06 3.90 -10.10
C TRP A 259 12.21 3.68 -9.12
N THR A 260 13.29 3.09 -9.62
CA THR A 260 14.57 2.98 -8.93
C THR A 260 15.74 3.06 -9.91
N LEU A 261 16.96 3.11 -9.39
CA LEU A 261 18.20 2.98 -10.15
C LEU A 261 18.79 1.60 -9.85
N PHE A 262 19.07 0.81 -10.87
CA PHE A 262 19.73 -0.48 -10.71
C PHE A 262 21.22 -0.29 -10.39
N GLN A 263 21.76 -0.98 -9.38
CA GLN A 263 23.08 -0.66 -8.79
C GLN A 263 24.07 -1.81 -8.86
N ASN A 264 23.68 -2.98 -9.37
CA ASN A 264 24.68 -4.03 -9.61
C ASN A 264 25.65 -3.58 -10.72
N PRO A 265 26.95 -3.89 -10.59
CA PRO A 265 27.93 -3.56 -11.62
C PRO A 265 27.58 -4.21 -12.95
N GLY A 266 27.72 -3.46 -14.04
CA GLY A 266 27.44 -3.94 -15.40
C GLY A 266 26.84 -2.86 -16.28
N ALA A 267 26.40 -3.23 -17.48
CA ALA A 267 25.87 -2.28 -18.47
C ALA A 267 24.59 -1.56 -18.00
N ALA A 268 23.83 -2.17 -17.07
CA ALA A 268 22.61 -1.61 -16.51
C ALA A 268 22.84 -0.81 -15.21
N GLN A 269 24.08 -0.65 -14.75
CA GLN A 269 24.35 0.11 -13.52
C GLN A 269 23.95 1.58 -13.70
N GLY A 270 23.19 2.12 -12.75
CA GLY A 270 22.59 3.45 -12.81
C GLY A 270 21.35 3.54 -13.72
N GLU A 271 20.92 2.46 -14.37
CA GLU A 271 19.75 2.47 -15.26
C GLU A 271 18.46 2.67 -14.44
N LYS A 272 17.62 3.63 -14.85
CA LYS A 272 16.30 3.85 -14.25
C LYS A 272 15.32 2.78 -14.71
N GLN A 273 14.72 2.07 -13.75
CA GLN A 273 13.80 0.95 -14.00
C GLN A 273 12.62 0.97 -13.05
N TYR A 274 11.55 0.24 -13.38
CA TYR A 274 10.53 -0.06 -12.38
C TYR A 274 11.14 -0.92 -11.27
N ILE A 275 10.72 -0.68 -10.03
CA ILE A 275 11.18 -1.44 -8.86
C ILE A 275 11.00 -2.95 -9.05
N TYR A 276 9.89 -3.38 -9.66
CA TYR A 276 9.67 -4.79 -9.98
C TYR A 276 10.75 -5.35 -10.93
N ASP A 277 11.06 -4.65 -12.02
CA ASP A 277 12.03 -5.14 -13.01
C ASP A 277 13.44 -5.21 -12.41
N ALA A 278 13.84 -4.18 -11.66
CA ALA A 278 15.11 -4.17 -10.93
C ALA A 278 15.18 -5.32 -9.90
N ALA A 279 14.09 -5.56 -9.16
CA ALA A 279 14.00 -6.66 -8.19
C ALA A 279 14.20 -8.03 -8.86
N MET A 280 13.55 -8.28 -9.99
CA MET A 280 13.71 -9.55 -10.71
C MET A 280 15.15 -9.74 -11.19
N ARG A 281 15.83 -8.68 -11.65
CA ARG A 281 17.26 -8.73 -12.01
C ARG A 281 18.14 -9.04 -10.81
N TYR A 282 17.95 -8.36 -9.68
CA TYR A 282 18.70 -8.63 -8.45
C TYR A 282 18.52 -10.08 -7.96
N ILE A 283 17.29 -10.60 -8.00
CA ILE A 283 17.01 -12.00 -7.65
C ILE A 283 17.75 -12.96 -8.59
N ALA A 284 17.67 -12.73 -9.90
CA ALA A 284 18.36 -13.56 -10.89
C ALA A 284 19.89 -13.55 -10.72
N GLU A 285 20.45 -12.42 -10.30
CA GLU A 285 21.88 -12.26 -10.04
C GLU A 285 22.30 -12.69 -8.62
N GLY A 286 21.35 -13.13 -7.78
CA GLY A 286 21.61 -13.56 -6.40
C GLY A 286 22.07 -12.43 -5.47
N THR A 287 21.75 -11.17 -5.80
CA THR A 287 22.07 -10.01 -4.95
C THR A 287 20.91 -9.71 -4.00
N PRO A 288 21.12 -9.75 -2.67
CA PRO A 288 20.08 -9.33 -1.73
C PRO A 288 19.82 -7.83 -1.83
N THR A 289 18.61 -7.40 -1.49
CA THR A 289 18.28 -5.96 -1.48
C THR A 289 17.65 -5.51 -0.17
N VAL A 290 17.80 -4.22 0.13
CA VAL A 290 17.22 -3.57 1.31
C VAL A 290 16.54 -2.25 0.92
N ILE A 291 15.59 -1.81 1.73
CA ILE A 291 14.94 -0.50 1.58
C ILE A 291 15.30 0.38 2.77
N PHE A 292 15.51 1.67 2.53
CA PHE A 292 15.53 2.68 3.58
C PHE A 292 14.25 3.54 3.56
N GLY A 293 13.77 3.94 4.73
CA GLY A 293 12.60 4.81 4.88
C GLY A 293 12.79 5.87 5.96
N GLY A 294 11.95 6.89 5.93
CA GLY A 294 11.88 7.93 6.96
C GLY A 294 11.08 7.50 8.19
N GLU A 295 10.39 8.46 8.80
CA GLU A 295 9.43 8.26 9.88
C GLU A 295 8.12 7.62 9.37
N GLU A 296 7.40 6.92 10.25
CA GLU A 296 6.07 6.36 10.01
C GLU A 296 5.97 5.42 8.78
N TYR A 297 7.03 4.66 8.51
CA TYR A 297 7.05 3.73 7.39
C TYR A 297 5.96 2.66 7.54
N GLY A 298 5.11 2.54 6.51
CA GLY A 298 3.99 1.61 6.46
C GLY A 298 2.68 2.11 7.06
N THR A 299 2.49 3.42 7.23
CA THR A 299 1.25 3.95 7.82
C THR A 299 -0.02 3.66 6.98
N GLY A 300 -1.18 3.57 7.63
CA GLY A 300 -2.47 3.47 6.94
C GLY A 300 -3.14 2.10 7.02
N SER A 301 -3.44 1.48 5.88
CA SER A 301 -4.28 0.27 5.83
C SER A 301 -3.53 -0.97 6.29
N SER A 302 -4.19 -1.84 7.07
CA SER A 302 -3.72 -3.22 7.24
C SER A 302 -3.83 -3.93 5.89
N ARG A 303 -2.71 -4.02 5.17
CA ARG A 303 -2.58 -4.73 3.90
C ARG A 303 -1.37 -5.64 4.03
N ASP A 304 -1.62 -6.93 4.12
CA ASP A 304 -0.58 -7.97 4.14
C ASP A 304 0.27 -7.94 2.86
N TRP A 305 -0.32 -7.59 1.71
CA TRP A 305 0.37 -7.41 0.44
C TRP A 305 1.50 -6.37 0.47
N ALA A 306 1.47 -5.40 1.38
CA ALA A 306 2.61 -4.49 1.56
C ALA A 306 3.86 -5.24 2.07
N ALA A 307 3.69 -6.31 2.86
CA ALA A 307 4.80 -7.16 3.30
C ALA A 307 5.05 -8.35 2.34
N LYS A 308 4.00 -9.01 1.84
CA LYS A 308 4.13 -10.12 0.87
C LYS A 308 4.80 -9.65 -0.42
N GLY A 309 4.39 -8.50 -0.95
CA GLY A 309 5.02 -7.87 -2.11
C GLY A 309 6.50 -7.60 -1.86
N THR A 310 6.82 -6.94 -0.74
CA THR A 310 8.21 -6.67 -0.33
C THR A 310 9.06 -7.94 -0.29
N GLN A 311 8.55 -9.01 0.33
CA GLN A 311 9.24 -10.31 0.38
C GLN A 311 9.40 -10.95 -1.01
N LEU A 312 8.37 -10.93 -1.85
CA LEU A 312 8.40 -11.52 -3.20
C LEU A 312 9.28 -10.73 -4.18
N LEU A 313 9.55 -9.45 -3.91
CA LEU A 313 10.57 -8.66 -4.59
C LEU A 313 12.00 -8.95 -4.08
N GLY A 314 12.17 -9.93 -3.19
CA GLY A 314 13.48 -10.37 -2.69
C GLY A 314 14.12 -9.44 -1.65
N ILE A 315 13.39 -8.45 -1.16
CA ILE A 315 13.89 -7.48 -0.17
C ILE A 315 14.04 -8.19 1.18
N LYS A 316 15.25 -8.11 1.75
CA LYS A 316 15.63 -8.83 2.97
C LYS A 316 15.42 -8.01 4.23
N ALA A 317 15.54 -6.69 4.13
CA ALA A 317 15.35 -5.79 5.26
C ALA A 317 14.76 -4.45 4.83
N VAL A 318 14.05 -3.81 5.77
CA VAL A 318 13.63 -2.41 5.70
C VAL A 318 14.26 -1.69 6.89
N ILE A 319 14.99 -0.62 6.64
CA ILE A 319 15.64 0.21 7.65
C ILE A 319 14.96 1.57 7.67
N ALA A 320 14.28 1.94 8.76
CA ALA A 320 13.50 3.18 8.82
C ALA A 320 13.77 3.97 10.11
N ARG A 321 13.36 5.26 10.16
CA ARG A 321 13.42 6.03 11.42
C ARG A 321 12.34 5.58 12.39
N SER A 322 11.16 5.22 11.88
CA SER A 322 10.11 4.55 12.65
C SER A 322 9.16 3.76 11.74
N PHE A 323 8.38 2.86 12.33
CA PHE A 323 7.40 2.04 11.62
C PHE A 323 6.01 2.20 12.23
N GLU A 324 4.98 2.10 11.38
CA GLU A 324 3.64 1.81 11.87
C GLU A 324 3.56 0.36 12.39
N ARG A 325 2.86 0.17 13.51
CA ARG A 325 2.83 -1.07 14.31
C ARG A 325 2.38 -2.29 13.51
N ILE A 326 1.29 -2.18 12.75
CA ILE A 326 0.74 -3.30 11.98
C ILE A 326 1.68 -3.66 10.84
N HIS A 327 2.19 -2.66 10.10
CA HIS A 327 3.09 -2.93 8.99
C HIS A 327 4.39 -3.60 9.43
N ARG A 328 5.02 -3.12 10.51
CA ARG A 328 6.20 -3.77 11.12
C ARG A 328 5.94 -5.25 11.42
N SER A 329 4.80 -5.56 12.04
CA SER A 329 4.42 -6.95 12.37
C SER A 329 4.27 -7.81 11.12
N ASN A 330 3.68 -7.25 10.04
CA ASN A 330 3.53 -7.95 8.77
C ASN A 330 4.87 -8.23 8.09
N LEU A 331 5.85 -7.31 8.15
CA LEU A 331 7.20 -7.54 7.62
C LEU A 331 7.85 -8.74 8.30
N VAL A 332 7.84 -8.78 9.63
CA VAL A 332 8.36 -9.93 10.41
C VAL A 332 7.62 -11.22 10.06
N GLY A 333 6.29 -11.15 9.95
CA GLY A 333 5.47 -12.29 9.55
C GLY A 333 5.80 -12.83 8.16
N MET A 334 6.37 -12.02 7.28
CA MET A 334 6.86 -12.45 5.96
C MET A 334 8.36 -12.75 5.93
N GLY A 335 9.06 -12.68 7.06
CA GLY A 335 10.51 -12.94 7.12
C GLY A 335 11.37 -11.79 6.59
N VAL A 336 10.83 -10.56 6.50
CA VAL A 336 11.60 -9.34 6.18
C VAL A 336 12.01 -8.66 7.48
N LEU A 337 13.28 -8.32 7.64
CA LEU A 337 13.81 -7.68 8.85
C LEU A 337 13.41 -6.19 8.94
N PRO A 338 12.63 -5.75 9.93
CA PRO A 338 12.47 -4.33 10.20
C PRO A 338 13.60 -3.87 11.14
N LEU A 339 14.38 -2.88 10.73
CA LEU A 339 15.44 -2.26 11.51
C LEU A 339 15.14 -0.78 11.69
N GLN A 340 15.37 -0.25 12.89
CA GLN A 340 15.09 1.14 13.21
C GLN A 340 16.36 1.90 13.57
N PHE A 341 16.56 3.07 12.96
CA PHE A 341 17.62 3.98 13.39
C PHE A 341 17.46 4.42 14.85
N LYS A 342 18.58 4.78 15.50
CA LYS A 342 18.62 5.24 16.88
C LYS A 342 18.82 6.76 16.94
N GLY A 343 18.23 7.41 17.93
CA GLY A 343 18.37 8.85 18.12
C GLY A 343 17.93 9.63 16.87
N ASN A 344 18.82 10.48 16.37
CA ASN A 344 18.59 11.32 15.20
C ASN A 344 19.14 10.71 13.90
N ASP A 345 19.64 9.47 13.94
CA ASP A 345 20.19 8.81 12.76
C ASP A 345 19.09 8.57 11.70
N SER A 346 19.50 8.67 10.45
CA SER A 346 18.67 8.48 9.28
C SER A 346 19.56 8.18 8.07
N TRP A 347 18.98 7.68 6.99
CA TRP A 347 19.76 7.51 5.75
C TRP A 347 20.23 8.86 5.19
N GLN A 348 19.48 9.96 5.46
CA GLN A 348 19.85 11.32 5.08
C GLN A 348 21.08 11.81 5.87
N SER A 349 21.08 11.64 7.19
CA SER A 349 22.20 12.09 8.05
C SER A 349 23.48 11.29 7.79
N LEU A 350 23.34 10.05 7.32
CA LEU A 350 24.45 9.21 6.86
C LEU A 350 24.88 9.51 5.41
N GLY A 351 24.16 10.41 4.71
CA GLY A 351 24.50 10.82 3.36
C GLY A 351 24.33 9.74 2.30
N LEU A 352 23.45 8.74 2.52
CA LEU A 352 23.27 7.63 1.60
C LEU A 352 22.69 8.09 0.26
N LYS A 353 23.27 7.61 -0.84
CA LYS A 353 22.87 7.94 -2.22
C LYS A 353 22.17 6.78 -2.92
N GLY A 354 22.36 5.56 -2.44
CA GLY A 354 21.77 4.33 -2.99
C GLY A 354 22.77 3.44 -3.72
N ASP A 355 23.99 3.90 -4.01
CA ASP A 355 25.06 3.13 -4.66
C ASP A 355 25.92 2.32 -3.67
N GLU A 356 25.66 2.47 -2.37
CA GLU A 356 26.33 1.74 -1.31
C GLU A 356 26.02 0.24 -1.32
N GLN A 357 26.92 -0.53 -0.72
CA GLN A 357 26.70 -1.93 -0.37
C GLN A 357 26.43 -2.04 1.13
N ILE A 358 25.48 -2.89 1.49
CA ILE A 358 24.95 -3.01 2.84
C ILE A 358 25.12 -4.43 3.35
N ALA A 359 25.65 -4.56 4.56
CA ALA A 359 25.59 -5.81 5.31
C ALA A 359 24.96 -5.58 6.69
N ILE A 360 24.15 -6.53 7.15
CA ILE A 360 23.47 -6.49 8.44
C ILE A 360 23.98 -7.65 9.27
N ASP A 361 24.53 -7.35 10.45
CA ASP A 361 24.98 -8.32 11.43
C ASP A 361 24.03 -8.34 12.63
N LEU A 362 23.28 -9.44 12.77
CA LEU A 362 22.32 -9.67 13.86
C LEU A 362 22.99 -10.20 15.14
N GLY A 363 24.31 -10.45 15.11
CA GLY A 363 25.05 -11.06 16.20
C GLY A 363 24.88 -12.58 16.29
N ALA A 364 25.29 -13.18 17.40
CA ALA A 364 25.27 -14.63 17.58
C ALA A 364 23.86 -15.22 17.79
N GLU A 365 22.90 -14.42 18.25
CA GLU A 365 21.55 -14.85 18.58
C GLU A 365 20.55 -13.72 18.32
N ILE A 366 19.44 -14.04 17.65
CA ILE A 366 18.38 -13.08 17.36
C ILE A 366 17.52 -12.90 18.62
N LYS A 367 17.66 -11.75 19.28
CA LYS A 367 16.86 -11.38 20.46
C LYS A 367 15.87 -10.26 20.14
N PRO A 368 14.68 -10.26 20.76
CA PRO A 368 13.74 -9.17 20.58
C PRO A 368 14.37 -7.82 20.93
N GLN A 369 14.16 -6.82 20.07
CA GLN A 369 14.58 -5.43 20.27
C GLN A 369 16.09 -5.22 20.45
N ALA A 370 16.91 -6.19 20.06
CA ALA A 370 18.36 -6.11 20.16
C ALA A 370 18.93 -4.98 19.30
N ASP A 371 20.04 -4.41 19.75
CA ASP A 371 20.88 -3.55 18.91
C ASP A 371 21.72 -4.44 17.98
N VAL A 372 21.69 -4.13 16.68
CA VAL A 372 22.38 -4.86 15.62
C VAL A 372 23.23 -3.91 14.79
N LYS A 373 24.21 -4.44 14.04
CA LYS A 373 25.15 -3.60 13.28
C LYS A 373 24.75 -3.54 11.82
N LEU A 374 24.70 -2.32 11.29
CA LEU A 374 24.55 -2.01 9.88
C LEU A 374 25.90 -1.57 9.34
N HIS A 375 26.51 -2.37 8.48
CA HIS A 375 27.75 -2.04 7.78
C HIS A 375 27.41 -1.43 6.43
N ILE A 376 28.00 -0.27 6.15
CA ILE A 376 27.78 0.50 4.92
C ILE A 376 29.14 0.63 4.23
N THR A 377 29.24 0.11 3.02
CA THR A 377 30.42 0.26 2.15
C THR A 377 30.07 1.21 1.02
N ARG A 378 30.75 2.35 0.96
CA ARG A 378 30.55 3.37 -0.07
C ARG A 378 31.21 3.00 -1.39
N ALA A 379 30.83 3.71 -2.46
CA ALA A 379 31.41 3.52 -3.79
C ALA A 379 32.94 3.75 -3.85
N ASP A 380 33.47 4.60 -2.98
CA ASP A 380 34.91 4.86 -2.83
C ASP A 380 35.64 3.84 -1.93
N GLY A 381 34.91 2.84 -1.41
CA GLY A 381 35.43 1.80 -0.52
C GLY A 381 35.45 2.19 0.96
N GLN A 382 35.09 3.42 1.33
CA GLN A 382 34.98 3.79 2.75
C GLN A 382 33.88 2.97 3.41
N THR A 383 34.17 2.48 4.62
CA THR A 383 33.23 1.71 5.42
C THR A 383 32.86 2.46 6.69
N GLU A 384 31.57 2.49 7.00
CA GLU A 384 31.07 2.93 8.30
C GLU A 384 30.16 1.85 8.91
N THR A 385 30.05 1.86 10.23
CA THR A 385 29.14 0.95 10.96
C THR A 385 28.23 1.76 11.85
N VAL A 386 26.93 1.51 11.72
CA VAL A 386 25.87 2.18 12.48
C VAL A 386 25.13 1.14 13.30
N VAL A 387 24.76 1.49 14.54
CA VAL A 387 23.95 0.63 15.39
C VAL A 387 22.48 0.96 15.17
N VAL A 388 21.69 -0.05 14.79
CA VAL A 388 20.24 0.07 14.59
C VAL A 388 19.52 -0.92 15.50
N LYS A 389 18.28 -0.60 15.88
CA LYS A 389 17.45 -1.49 16.69
C LYS A 389 16.71 -2.49 15.79
N LEU A 390 16.84 -3.77 16.08
CA LEU A 390 16.03 -4.83 15.47
C LEU A 390 14.58 -4.73 15.96
N ARG A 391 13.62 -4.49 15.07
CA ARG A 391 12.19 -4.35 15.41
C ARG A 391 11.40 -5.66 15.32
N ILE A 392 12.05 -6.75 15.72
CA ILE A 392 11.39 -7.97 16.18
C ILE A 392 11.06 -7.73 17.65
N ASP A 393 9.79 -7.52 17.97
CA ASP A 393 9.40 -6.93 19.26
C ASP A 393 9.12 -8.01 20.33
N THR A 394 8.91 -9.26 19.93
CA THR A 394 8.52 -10.37 20.84
C THR A 394 9.27 -11.67 20.53
N PRO A 395 9.35 -12.62 21.49
CA PRO A 395 9.98 -13.93 21.25
C PRO A 395 9.29 -14.76 20.16
N ILE A 396 7.96 -14.73 20.06
CA ILE A 396 7.25 -15.49 19.01
C ILE A 396 7.57 -14.97 17.61
N GLU A 397 7.81 -13.66 17.48
CA GLU A 397 8.24 -13.06 16.23
C GLU A 397 9.65 -13.49 15.83
N VAL A 398 10.55 -13.73 16.79
CA VAL A 398 11.85 -14.39 16.52
C VAL A 398 11.62 -15.77 15.90
N SER A 399 10.71 -16.56 16.48
CA SER A 399 10.38 -17.89 15.93
C SER A 399 9.82 -17.79 14.51
N TYR A 400 8.92 -16.85 14.23
CA TYR A 400 8.43 -16.62 12.87
C TYR A 400 9.57 -16.31 11.90
N TYR A 401 10.45 -15.37 12.25
CA TYR A 401 11.58 -15.01 11.41
C TYR A 401 12.51 -16.20 11.16
N GLN A 402 12.87 -16.95 12.21
CA GLN A 402 13.72 -18.15 12.11
C GLN A 402 13.12 -19.24 11.21
N HIS A 403 11.81 -19.26 11.05
CA HIS A 403 11.11 -20.21 10.19
C HIS A 403 10.94 -19.72 8.74
N GLY A 404 11.46 -18.53 8.41
CA GLY A 404 11.27 -17.88 7.11
C GLY A 404 9.92 -17.17 6.97
N GLY A 405 9.23 -16.92 8.08
CA GLY A 405 7.91 -16.28 8.16
C GLY A 405 6.86 -17.10 8.90
N ILE A 406 5.71 -16.48 9.17
CA ILE A 406 4.57 -17.08 9.87
C ILE A 406 3.92 -18.22 9.08
N LEU A 407 3.89 -18.14 7.74
CA LEU A 407 3.26 -19.18 6.91
C LEU A 407 4.02 -20.51 7.00
N PRO A 408 5.35 -20.58 6.75
CA PRO A 408 6.10 -21.81 6.98
C PRO A 408 6.09 -22.28 8.44
N PHE A 409 6.10 -21.35 9.41
CA PHE A 409 6.00 -21.68 10.83
C PHE A 409 4.71 -22.46 11.14
N VAL A 410 3.56 -21.93 10.75
CA VAL A 410 2.25 -22.57 10.98
C VAL A 410 2.15 -23.90 10.24
N LEU A 411 2.64 -23.99 8.99
CA LEU A 411 2.63 -25.25 8.26
C LEU A 411 3.45 -26.34 8.97
N ARG A 412 4.63 -26.01 9.51
CA ARG A 412 5.43 -26.97 10.31
C ARG A 412 4.70 -27.40 11.58
N GLN A 413 3.99 -26.49 12.26
CA GLN A 413 3.19 -26.85 13.42
C GLN A 413 2.05 -27.81 13.05
N LEU A 414 1.35 -27.58 11.94
CA LEU A 414 0.27 -28.44 11.47
C LEU A 414 0.75 -29.83 11.03
N LEU A 415 1.98 -29.96 10.53
CA LEU A 415 2.58 -31.23 10.15
C LEU A 415 3.14 -32.03 11.35
N ALA A 416 3.41 -31.35 12.47
CA ALA A 416 3.91 -31.95 13.69
C ALA A 416 2.78 -32.34 14.68
N ALA A 417 1.56 -31.85 14.45
CA ALA A 417 0.34 -32.20 15.17
C ALA A 417 -0.29 -33.47 14.58
#